data_AF-A0A1I2TWZ7-F1
#
_entry.id   AF-A0A1I2TWZ7-F1
#
_cell.length_a   1.000
_cell.length_b   1.000
_cell.length_c   1.000
_cell.angle_alpha   90.00
_cell.angle_beta   90.00
_cell.angle_gamma   90.00
#
_symmetry.space_group_name_H-M   'P 1'
#
loop_
_entity.id
_entity.type
_entity.pdbx_description
1 polymer ?
#
loop_
_entity_poly.entity_id
_entity_poly.type
_entity_poly.pdbx_seq_one_letter_code
_entity_poly.pdbx_strand_id
1 'polypeptide(L)'
;MLALFKKQKESKLLKAIETGDLNTLSKRLKQIDAELLNQQTDRLSTIEIAIRAGQAKALGMLIDAGANLEHLASTNEPYLLLALQQEHSLPLISVLLQSGADPQQIITVSDTHAVTACFQHCSSTTLMLHLNRFIQYGMDLNQPDSQGLTALEHALKTENKELLNFLIVSGANTPQVWPESTPEALKVYLNRCVDDMRIRQMFLEQ
;
A
#
# COMPACT_ATOMS: atom_id res chain seq x y z
N MET A 1 -33.27 24.87 -8.28
CA MET A 1 -32.34 25.05 -9.41
C MET A 1 -30.87 24.81 -8.98
N LEU A 2 -30.38 25.44 -7.90
CA LEU A 2 -29.02 25.26 -7.38
C LEU A 2 -28.62 23.81 -7.05
N ALA A 3 -29.52 23.01 -6.46
CA ALA A 3 -29.25 21.60 -6.12
C ALA A 3 -29.03 20.70 -7.36
N LEU A 4 -29.75 20.96 -8.47
CA LEU A 4 -29.58 20.23 -9.73
C LEU A 4 -28.24 20.54 -10.38
N PHE A 5 -27.81 21.81 -10.34
CA PHE A 5 -26.49 22.22 -10.84
C PHE A 5 -25.35 21.63 -10.01
N LYS A 6 -25.50 21.56 -8.68
CA LYS A 6 -24.51 20.90 -7.80
C LYS A 6 -24.39 19.41 -8.14
N LYS A 7 -25.52 18.70 -8.24
CA LYS A 7 -25.58 17.27 -8.60
C LYS A 7 -25.00 16.97 -10.00
N GLN A 8 -25.20 17.87 -10.96
CA GLN A 8 -24.64 17.71 -12.31
C GLN A 8 -23.13 17.96 -12.37
N LYS A 9 -22.61 18.91 -11.57
CA LYS A 9 -21.16 19.15 -11.45
C LYS A 9 -20.45 17.98 -10.80
N GLU A 10 -21.03 17.46 -9.72
CA GLU A 10 -20.57 16.29 -8.99
C GLU A 10 -20.55 15.05 -9.90
N SER A 11 -21.65 14.75 -10.59
CA SER A 11 -21.69 13.64 -11.56
C SER A 11 -20.61 13.73 -12.65
N LYS A 12 -20.31 14.94 -13.15
CA LYS A 12 -19.22 15.13 -14.13
C LYS A 12 -17.83 14.97 -13.53
N LEU A 13 -17.63 15.37 -12.27
CA LEU A 13 -16.38 15.14 -11.55
C LEU A 13 -16.16 13.64 -11.36
N LEU A 14 -17.15 12.93 -10.81
CA LEU A 14 -17.06 11.50 -10.55
C LEU A 14 -16.76 10.71 -11.82
N LYS A 15 -17.49 11.01 -12.90
CA LYS A 15 -17.22 10.38 -14.20
C LYS A 15 -15.79 10.66 -14.70
N ALA A 16 -15.28 11.87 -14.52
CA ALA A 16 -13.92 12.20 -14.92
C ALA A 16 -12.87 11.44 -14.10
N ILE A 17 -13.14 11.21 -12.80
CA ILE A 17 -12.30 10.37 -11.95
C ILE A 17 -12.33 8.93 -12.46
N GLU A 18 -13.51 8.33 -12.61
CA GLU A 18 -13.69 6.93 -13.05
C GLU A 18 -13.00 6.65 -14.38
N THR A 19 -13.16 7.54 -15.37
CA THR A 19 -12.58 7.37 -16.71
C THR A 19 -11.13 7.85 -16.82
N GLY A 20 -10.56 8.45 -15.78
CA GLY A 20 -9.22 9.04 -15.83
C GLY A 20 -9.09 10.26 -16.76
N ASP A 21 -10.18 11.02 -16.97
CA ASP A 21 -10.15 12.25 -17.78
C ASP A 21 -9.53 13.40 -16.97
N LEU A 22 -8.19 13.46 -16.99
CA LEU A 22 -7.40 14.46 -16.25
C LEU A 22 -7.69 15.90 -16.70
N ASN A 23 -8.11 16.10 -17.95
CA ASN A 23 -8.43 17.43 -18.47
C ASN A 23 -9.75 17.94 -17.89
N THR A 24 -10.77 17.09 -17.84
CA THR A 24 -12.04 17.45 -17.19
C THR A 24 -11.85 17.55 -15.67
N LEU A 25 -11.09 16.63 -15.07
CA LEU A 25 -10.79 16.65 -13.64
C LEU A 25 -10.11 17.95 -13.21
N SER A 26 -9.02 18.35 -13.87
CA SER A 26 -8.31 19.61 -13.56
C SER A 26 -9.19 20.85 -13.67
N LYS A 27 -10.08 20.91 -14.68
CA LYS A 27 -11.03 22.03 -14.84
C LYS A 27 -12.06 22.06 -13.72
N ARG A 28 -12.49 20.90 -13.22
CA ARG A 28 -13.50 20.79 -12.16
C ARG A 28 -12.93 21.07 -10.78
N LEU A 29 -11.72 20.60 -10.48
CA LEU A 29 -11.07 20.85 -9.19
C LEU A 29 -10.88 22.36 -8.92
N LYS A 30 -10.64 23.17 -9.96
CA LYS A 30 -10.59 24.65 -9.84
C LYS A 30 -11.91 25.32 -9.46
N GLN A 31 -13.03 24.60 -9.54
CA GLN A 31 -14.38 25.13 -9.34
C GLN A 31 -15.06 24.53 -8.09
N ILE A 32 -14.34 23.70 -7.34
CA ILE A 32 -14.84 22.92 -6.21
C ILE A 32 -14.02 23.32 -4.97
N ASP A 33 -14.69 23.45 -3.84
CA ASP A 33 -14.05 23.68 -2.55
C ASP A 33 -13.67 22.35 -1.89
N ALA A 34 -12.75 22.40 -0.92
CA ALA A 34 -12.29 21.22 -0.21
C ALA A 34 -13.43 20.49 0.55
N GLU A 35 -14.49 21.21 0.94
CA GLU A 35 -15.63 20.62 1.63
C GLU A 35 -16.42 19.69 0.70
N LEU A 36 -16.72 20.12 -0.52
CA LEU A 36 -17.40 19.27 -1.52
C LEU A 36 -16.49 18.13 -2.02
N LEU A 37 -15.17 18.34 -2.08
CA LEU A 37 -14.21 17.30 -2.44
C LEU A 37 -14.19 16.14 -1.41
N ASN A 38 -14.41 16.45 -0.14
CA ASN A 38 -14.40 15.50 0.96
C ASN A 38 -15.78 14.95 1.34
N GLN A 39 -16.84 15.38 0.64
CA GLN A 39 -18.17 14.80 0.79
C GLN A 39 -18.21 13.39 0.22
N GLN A 40 -18.86 12.47 0.93
CA GLN A 40 -19.12 11.13 0.43
C GLN A 40 -20.36 11.15 -0.48
N THR A 41 -20.21 10.65 -1.71
CA THR A 41 -21.33 10.40 -2.62
C THR A 41 -21.62 8.91 -2.59
N ASP A 42 -22.87 8.51 -2.31
CA ASP A 42 -23.25 7.10 -2.17
C ASP A 42 -22.34 6.29 -1.20
N ARG A 43 -21.87 6.97 -0.14
CA ARG A 43 -20.90 6.49 0.89
C ARG A 43 -19.45 6.34 0.43
N LEU A 44 -19.12 6.66 -0.82
CA LEU A 44 -17.75 6.63 -1.33
C LEU A 44 -17.16 8.04 -1.37
N SER A 45 -15.90 8.19 -0.96
CA SER A 45 -15.15 9.42 -1.19
C SER A 45 -14.61 9.48 -2.63
N THR A 46 -14.24 10.66 -3.11
CA THR A 46 -13.60 10.80 -4.43
C THR A 46 -12.27 10.03 -4.52
N ILE A 47 -11.53 9.94 -3.42
CA ILE A 47 -10.31 9.11 -3.31
C ILE A 47 -10.65 7.64 -3.52
N GLU A 48 -11.68 7.14 -2.82
CA GLU A 48 -12.10 5.74 -2.95
C GLU A 48 -12.51 5.40 -4.38
N ILE A 49 -13.24 6.29 -5.05
CA ILE A 49 -13.64 6.12 -6.45
C ILE A 49 -12.40 6.06 -7.35
N ALA A 50 -11.41 6.93 -7.15
CA ALA A 50 -10.17 6.91 -7.92
C ALA A 50 -9.38 5.60 -7.72
N ILE A 51 -9.34 5.09 -6.48
CA ILE A 51 -8.67 3.83 -6.15
C ILE A 51 -9.38 2.66 -6.82
N ARG A 52 -10.70 2.53 -6.65
CA ARG A 52 -11.50 1.45 -7.26
C ARG A 52 -11.48 1.48 -8.79
N ALA A 53 -11.29 2.65 -9.38
CA ALA A 53 -11.12 2.81 -10.83
C ALA A 53 -9.68 2.57 -11.32
N GLY A 54 -8.71 2.39 -10.42
CA GLY A 54 -7.28 2.22 -10.78
C GLY A 54 -6.60 3.48 -11.29
N GLN A 55 -7.15 4.66 -11.01
CA GLN A 55 -6.76 5.93 -11.64
C GLN A 55 -5.73 6.69 -10.80
N ALA A 56 -4.50 6.17 -10.73
CA ALA A 56 -3.44 6.74 -9.89
C ALA A 56 -3.13 8.22 -10.17
N LYS A 57 -3.18 8.65 -11.44
CA LYS A 57 -2.99 10.08 -11.77
C LYS A 57 -4.12 10.96 -11.28
N ALA A 58 -5.37 10.48 -11.40
CA ALA A 58 -6.52 11.19 -10.87
C ALA A 58 -6.48 11.26 -9.34
N LEU A 59 -6.09 10.15 -8.70
CA LEU A 59 -5.86 10.08 -7.26
C LEU A 59 -4.87 11.15 -6.78
N GLY A 60 -3.71 11.27 -7.44
CA GLY A 60 -2.72 12.30 -7.12
C GLY A 60 -3.31 13.72 -7.22
N MET A 61 -4.03 14.01 -8.31
CA MET A 61 -4.68 15.31 -8.48
C MET A 61 -5.74 15.61 -7.41
N LEU A 62 -6.46 14.60 -6.93
CA LEU A 62 -7.45 14.76 -5.87
C LEU A 62 -6.77 15.07 -4.54
N ILE A 63 -5.68 14.37 -4.21
CA ILE A 63 -4.93 14.60 -2.97
C ILE A 63 -4.27 15.98 -3.00
N ASP A 64 -3.65 16.37 -4.12
CA ASP A 64 -3.07 17.70 -4.33
C ASP A 64 -4.12 18.83 -4.20
N ALA A 65 -5.39 18.53 -4.50
CA ALA A 65 -6.51 19.45 -4.34
C ALA A 65 -7.11 19.48 -2.92
N GLY A 66 -6.53 18.73 -1.97
CA GLY A 66 -6.95 18.70 -0.56
C GLY A 66 -7.97 17.62 -0.21
N ALA A 67 -8.06 16.54 -0.98
CA ALA A 67 -8.83 15.37 -0.58
C ALA A 67 -8.18 14.70 0.65
N ASN A 68 -9.00 14.34 1.63
CA ASN A 68 -8.54 13.87 2.93
C ASN A 68 -8.14 12.39 2.87
N LEU A 69 -6.84 12.16 3.04
CA LEU A 69 -6.22 10.84 3.08
C LEU A 69 -6.43 10.10 4.42
N GLU A 70 -6.78 10.82 5.49
CA GLU A 70 -6.94 10.26 6.84
C GLU A 70 -8.27 9.50 7.01
N HIS A 71 -9.23 9.72 6.11
CA HIS A 71 -10.50 8.98 6.13
C HIS A 71 -10.29 7.51 5.72
N LEU A 72 -11.11 6.63 6.30
CA LEU A 72 -11.19 5.24 5.86
C LEU A 72 -12.09 5.12 4.62
N ALA A 73 -11.83 4.08 3.83
CA ALA A 73 -12.73 3.65 2.77
C ALA A 73 -14.09 3.19 3.36
N SER A 74 -15.08 3.03 2.49
CA SER A 74 -16.40 2.50 2.86
C SER A 74 -16.35 1.09 3.44
N THR A 75 -15.26 0.35 3.22
CA THR A 75 -14.97 -0.95 3.83
C THR A 75 -14.42 -0.84 5.26
N ASN A 76 -14.27 0.38 5.79
CA ASN A 76 -13.60 0.69 7.05
C ASN A 76 -12.11 0.30 7.05
N GLU A 77 -11.47 0.41 5.88
CA GLU A 77 -10.05 0.10 5.67
C GLU A 77 -9.28 1.36 5.26
N PRO A 78 -8.00 1.50 5.65
CA PRO A 78 -7.09 2.48 5.08
C PRO A 78 -7.05 2.40 3.55
N TYR A 79 -6.93 3.55 2.89
CA TYR A 79 -6.84 3.60 1.42
C TYR A 79 -5.67 2.80 0.84
N LEU A 80 -4.57 2.65 1.59
CA LEU A 80 -3.44 1.78 1.20
C LEU A 80 -3.87 0.32 1.04
N LEU A 81 -4.70 -0.20 1.95
CA LEU A 81 -5.14 -1.60 1.89
C LEU A 81 -6.17 -1.81 0.79
N LEU A 82 -7.10 -0.87 0.62
CA LEU A 82 -8.03 -0.90 -0.52
C LEU A 82 -7.28 -0.87 -1.87
N ALA A 83 -6.21 -0.07 -1.97
CA ALA A 83 -5.39 0.02 -3.17
C ALA A 83 -4.65 -1.28 -3.48
N LEU A 84 -4.20 -2.04 -2.47
CA LEU A 84 -3.57 -3.35 -2.67
C LEU A 84 -4.50 -4.39 -3.30
N GLN A 85 -5.81 -4.27 -3.07
CA GLN A 85 -6.82 -5.17 -3.65
C GLN A 85 -7.07 -4.92 -5.15
N GLN A 86 -6.49 -3.86 -5.74
CA GLN A 86 -6.70 -3.51 -7.15
C GLN A 86 -5.65 -4.17 -8.06
N GLU A 87 -6.02 -4.44 -9.32
CA GLU A 87 -5.13 -5.06 -10.31
C GLU A 87 -3.88 -4.21 -10.63
N HIS A 88 -4.02 -2.88 -10.58
CA HIS A 88 -2.94 -1.92 -10.80
C HIS A 88 -2.59 -1.17 -9.51
N SER A 89 -2.34 -1.94 -8.46
CA SER A 89 -2.11 -1.44 -7.09
C SER A 89 -0.82 -0.63 -6.95
N LEU A 90 0.30 -1.04 -7.55
CA LEU A 90 1.60 -0.38 -7.31
C LEU A 90 1.62 1.14 -7.61
N PRO A 91 1.05 1.65 -8.72
CA PRO A 91 0.92 3.10 -8.93
C PRO A 91 0.01 3.79 -7.89
N LEU A 92 -1.07 3.16 -7.44
CA LEU A 92 -1.95 3.71 -6.41
C LEU A 92 -1.22 3.82 -5.08
N ILE A 93 -0.57 2.74 -4.64
CA ILE A 93 0.25 2.69 -3.43
C ILE A 93 1.34 3.74 -3.46
N SER A 94 2.00 3.87 -4.61
CA SER A 94 3.04 4.87 -4.82
C SER A 94 2.54 6.29 -4.57
N VAL A 95 1.37 6.65 -5.10
CA VAL A 95 0.77 7.97 -4.91
C VAL A 95 0.37 8.18 -3.45
N LEU A 96 -0.31 7.20 -2.84
CA LEU A 96 -0.76 7.30 -1.44
C LEU A 96 0.42 7.51 -0.48
N LEU A 97 1.49 6.72 -0.62
CA LEU A 97 2.71 6.85 0.21
C LEU A 97 3.42 8.19 -0.05
N GLN A 98 3.55 8.61 -1.31
CA GLN A 98 4.13 9.92 -1.67
C GLN A 98 3.35 11.09 -1.05
N SER A 99 2.04 10.93 -0.91
CA SER A 99 1.15 11.90 -0.30
C SER A 99 1.07 11.81 1.23
N GLY A 100 1.90 10.99 1.87
CA GLY A 100 2.01 10.90 3.33
C GLY A 100 1.07 9.89 3.98
N ALA A 101 0.50 8.94 3.24
CA ALA A 101 -0.21 7.81 3.87
C ALA A 101 0.76 7.03 4.77
N ASP A 102 0.34 6.74 6.00
CA ASP A 102 1.14 5.97 6.94
C ASP A 102 1.22 4.50 6.48
N PRO A 103 2.41 3.97 6.13
CA PRO A 103 2.57 2.58 5.72
C PRO A 103 2.25 1.60 6.86
N GLN A 104 2.34 2.01 8.13
CA GLN A 104 2.10 1.17 9.30
C GLN A 104 0.62 1.16 9.73
N GLN A 105 -0.25 1.87 9.01
CA GLN A 105 -1.66 1.95 9.37
C GLN A 105 -2.34 0.56 9.27
N ILE A 106 -2.88 0.11 10.40
CA ILE A 106 -3.59 -1.17 10.54
C ILE A 106 -5.11 -1.00 10.49
N ILE A 107 -5.82 -2.04 10.06
CA ILE A 107 -7.27 -2.13 10.28
C ILE A 107 -7.50 -2.74 11.65
N THR A 108 -8.09 -2.00 12.59
CA THR A 108 -8.33 -2.51 13.96
C THR A 108 -9.23 -3.74 14.02
N VAL A 109 -10.06 -3.99 13.00
CA VAL A 109 -11.02 -5.11 12.97
C VAL A 109 -10.37 -6.41 12.49
N SER A 110 -9.49 -6.34 11.49
CA SER A 110 -8.80 -7.52 10.93
C SER A 110 -7.33 -7.61 11.32
N ASP A 111 -6.81 -6.58 12.00
CA ASP A 111 -5.42 -6.38 12.40
C ASP A 111 -4.45 -6.70 11.24
N THR A 112 -4.87 -6.31 10.03
CA THR A 112 -4.13 -6.52 8.79
C THR A 112 -3.31 -5.29 8.49
N HIS A 113 -1.99 -5.47 8.39
CA HIS A 113 -1.05 -4.44 7.97
C HIS A 113 -0.64 -4.65 6.51
N ALA A 114 0.00 -3.64 5.90
CA ALA A 114 0.22 -3.64 4.45
C ALA A 114 1.14 -4.78 3.96
N VAL A 115 2.08 -5.27 4.78
CA VAL A 115 2.94 -6.41 4.42
C VAL A 115 2.12 -7.69 4.27
N THR A 116 1.29 -8.05 5.25
CA THR A 116 0.39 -9.21 5.13
C THR A 116 -0.54 -9.07 3.92
N ALA A 117 -1.08 -7.88 3.70
CA ALA A 117 -1.90 -7.60 2.52
C ALA A 117 -1.12 -7.77 1.20
N CYS A 118 0.18 -7.44 1.15
CA CYS A 118 1.01 -7.74 -0.03
C CYS A 118 1.11 -9.24 -0.30
N PHE A 119 1.30 -10.08 0.73
CA PHE A 119 1.34 -11.53 0.54
C PHE A 119 -0.01 -12.12 0.10
N GLN A 120 -1.12 -11.47 0.43
CA GLN A 120 -2.47 -11.91 0.06
C GLN A 120 -2.89 -11.47 -1.35
N HIS A 121 -2.53 -10.25 -1.75
CA HIS A 121 -3.06 -9.62 -2.96
C HIS A 121 -2.04 -9.46 -4.10
N CYS A 122 -0.74 -9.46 -3.81
CA CYS A 122 0.28 -9.33 -4.84
C CYS A 122 0.69 -10.69 -5.41
N SER A 123 0.91 -10.75 -6.71
CA SER A 123 1.54 -11.90 -7.36
C SER A 123 3.01 -12.04 -6.93
N SER A 124 3.59 -13.23 -7.09
CA SER A 124 5.02 -13.46 -6.86
C SER A 124 5.93 -12.51 -7.65
N THR A 125 5.50 -12.09 -8.85
CA THR A 125 6.23 -11.16 -9.72
C THR A 125 6.19 -9.70 -9.26
N THR A 126 5.15 -9.32 -8.51
CA THR A 126 4.94 -7.93 -8.08
C THR A 126 5.18 -7.73 -6.59
N LEU A 127 5.21 -8.80 -5.80
CA LEU A 127 5.37 -8.79 -4.35
C LEU A 127 6.61 -8.02 -3.89
N MET A 128 7.78 -8.32 -4.47
CA MET A 128 9.03 -7.61 -4.11
C MET A 128 8.95 -6.11 -4.42
N LEU A 129 8.29 -5.71 -5.50
CA LEU A 129 8.12 -4.30 -5.86
C LEU A 129 7.23 -3.57 -4.84
N HIS A 130 6.13 -4.20 -4.41
CA HIS A 130 5.26 -3.63 -3.38
C HIS A 130 5.97 -3.53 -2.04
N LEU A 131 6.61 -4.61 -1.58
CA LEU A 131 7.37 -4.61 -0.34
C LEU A 131 8.47 -3.54 -0.38
N ASN A 132 9.25 -3.47 -1.46
CA ASN A 132 10.27 -2.43 -1.63
C ASN A 132 9.67 -1.03 -1.52
N ARG A 133 8.50 -0.81 -2.12
CA ARG A 133 7.81 0.47 -2.06
C ARG A 133 7.40 0.83 -0.63
N PHE A 134 6.88 -0.10 0.15
CA PHE A 134 6.56 0.13 1.57
C PHE A 134 7.82 0.37 2.42
N ILE A 135 8.89 -0.41 2.19
CA ILE A 135 10.17 -0.27 2.90
C ILE A 135 10.78 1.12 2.68
N GLN A 136 10.69 1.67 1.46
CA GLN A 136 11.15 3.03 1.15
C GLN A 136 10.47 4.11 2.00
N TYR A 137 9.28 3.85 2.53
CA TYR A 137 8.51 4.77 3.37
C TYR A 137 8.56 4.41 4.86
N GLY A 138 9.46 3.52 5.28
CA GLY A 138 9.67 3.20 6.69
C GLY A 138 8.74 2.10 7.24
N MET A 139 8.25 1.21 6.38
CA MET A 139 7.58 -0.01 6.82
C MET A 139 8.52 -0.89 7.65
N ASP A 140 8.07 -1.33 8.83
CA ASP A 140 8.78 -2.33 9.63
C ASP A 140 8.42 -3.76 9.17
N LEU A 141 9.43 -4.52 8.77
CA LEU A 141 9.28 -5.92 8.34
C LEU A 141 9.25 -6.90 9.52
N ASN A 142 9.63 -6.44 10.72
CA ASN A 142 9.77 -7.26 11.92
C ASN A 142 8.55 -7.20 12.83
N GLN A 143 7.58 -6.33 12.53
CA GLN A 143 6.30 -6.31 13.23
C GLN A 143 5.53 -7.58 12.86
N PRO A 144 5.17 -8.43 13.85
CA PRO A 144 4.34 -9.60 13.59
C PRO A 144 2.89 -9.18 13.30
N ASP A 145 2.24 -9.92 12.43
CA ASP A 145 0.80 -9.78 12.19
C ASP A 145 -0.05 -10.43 13.29
N SER A 146 -1.37 -10.44 13.11
CA SER A 146 -2.33 -11.05 14.04
C SER A 146 -2.16 -12.57 14.24
N GLN A 147 -1.42 -13.24 13.36
CA GLN A 147 -1.05 -14.66 13.49
C GLN A 147 0.33 -14.83 14.15
N GLY A 148 0.97 -13.74 14.55
CA GLY A 148 2.33 -13.75 15.09
C GLY A 148 3.41 -13.90 14.02
N LEU A 149 3.08 -13.73 12.74
CA LEU A 149 4.01 -13.95 11.62
C LEU A 149 4.60 -12.63 11.13
N THR A 150 5.93 -12.59 11.03
CA THR A 150 6.71 -11.52 10.40
C THR A 150 6.72 -11.64 8.87
N ALA A 151 7.24 -10.61 8.18
CA ALA A 151 7.38 -10.62 6.72
C ALA A 151 8.18 -11.83 6.22
N LEU A 152 9.27 -12.18 6.91
CA LEU A 152 10.13 -13.30 6.56
C LEU A 152 9.40 -14.64 6.74
N GLU A 153 8.61 -14.79 7.81
CA GLU A 153 7.85 -16.02 8.08
C GLU A 153 6.73 -16.28 7.08
N HIS A 154 6.09 -15.23 6.56
CA HIS A 154 5.19 -15.35 5.40
C HIS A 154 5.94 -15.83 4.14
N ALA A 155 7.13 -15.29 3.89
CA ALA A 155 7.94 -15.65 2.73
C ALA A 155 8.50 -17.09 2.81
N LEU A 156 8.73 -17.65 4.01
CA LEU A 156 9.23 -19.02 4.17
C LEU A 156 8.34 -20.06 3.49
N LYS A 157 7.01 -19.83 3.46
CA LYS A 157 6.04 -20.73 2.80
C LYS A 157 6.20 -20.78 1.28
N THR A 158 6.87 -19.80 0.68
CA THR A 158 7.07 -19.71 -0.78
C THR A 158 8.34 -20.40 -1.25
N GLU A 159 9.27 -20.69 -0.33
CA GLU A 159 10.64 -21.18 -0.60
C GLU A 159 11.44 -20.34 -1.65
N ASN A 160 10.97 -19.13 -1.95
CA ASN A 160 11.60 -18.25 -2.90
C ASN A 160 12.83 -17.59 -2.26
N LYS A 161 14.01 -18.14 -2.54
CA LYS A 161 15.30 -17.64 -2.02
C LYS A 161 15.57 -16.19 -2.38
N GLU A 162 15.12 -15.71 -3.54
CA GLU A 162 15.32 -14.31 -3.94
C GLU A 162 14.51 -13.37 -3.06
N LEU A 163 13.23 -13.69 -2.83
CA LEU A 163 12.36 -12.94 -1.92
C LEU A 163 12.89 -12.97 -0.49
N LEU A 164 13.31 -14.14 -0.01
CA LEU A 164 13.88 -14.30 1.33
C LEU A 164 15.16 -13.47 1.52
N ASN A 165 16.08 -13.55 0.56
CA ASN A 165 17.30 -12.74 0.59
C ASN A 165 17.00 -11.24 0.50
N PHE A 166 16.03 -10.84 -0.34
CA PHE A 166 15.57 -9.46 -0.43
C PHE A 166 15.08 -8.94 0.93
N LEU A 167 14.29 -9.73 1.66
CA LEU A 167 13.79 -9.37 2.99
C LEU A 167 14.92 -9.24 4.01
N ILE A 168 15.87 -10.18 4.05
CA ILE A 168 17.05 -10.11 4.93
C ILE A 168 17.87 -8.85 4.65
N VAL A 169 18.20 -8.59 3.38
CA VAL A 169 18.96 -7.39 2.97
C VAL A 169 18.19 -6.10 3.29
N SER A 170 16.86 -6.17 3.35
CA SER A 170 16.00 -5.05 3.73
C SER A 170 15.79 -4.90 5.24
N GLY A 171 16.49 -5.67 6.07
CA GLY A 171 16.45 -5.57 7.54
C GLY A 171 15.42 -6.46 8.24
N ALA A 172 14.88 -7.47 7.57
CA ALA A 172 14.08 -8.50 8.23
C ALA A 172 14.94 -9.44 9.07
N ASN A 173 14.50 -9.73 10.29
CA ASN A 173 15.15 -10.66 11.20
C ASN A 173 14.73 -12.10 10.89
N THR A 174 15.67 -13.04 11.10
CA THR A 174 15.33 -14.46 11.14
C THR A 174 14.41 -14.76 12.32
N PRO A 175 13.48 -15.73 12.19
CA PRO A 175 12.59 -16.09 13.28
C PRO A 175 13.38 -16.64 14.47
N GLN A 176 12.91 -16.35 15.69
CA GLN A 176 13.51 -16.92 16.91
C GLN A 176 13.30 -18.44 16.97
N VAL A 177 12.14 -18.90 16.51
CA VAL A 177 11.78 -20.31 16.39
C VAL A 177 11.41 -20.58 14.94
N TRP A 178 12.18 -21.43 14.27
CA TRP A 178 11.90 -21.80 12.89
C TRP A 178 10.62 -22.65 12.80
N PRO A 179 9.71 -22.39 11.84
CA PRO A 179 8.60 -23.28 11.55
C PRO A 179 9.11 -24.70 11.27
N GLU A 180 8.43 -25.73 11.81
CA GLU A 180 8.86 -27.13 11.68
C GLU A 180 9.04 -27.57 10.23
N SER A 181 8.25 -27.00 9.31
CA SER A 181 8.32 -27.25 7.87
C SER A 181 9.55 -26.66 7.19
N THR A 182 10.38 -25.86 7.88
CA THR A 182 11.51 -25.15 7.27
C THR A 182 12.70 -26.09 7.06
N PRO A 183 13.15 -26.34 5.81
CA PRO A 183 14.29 -27.21 5.55
C PRO A 183 15.59 -26.68 6.15
N GLU A 184 16.42 -27.57 6.69
CA GLU A 184 17.70 -27.18 7.33
C GLU A 184 18.64 -26.42 6.37
N ALA A 185 18.68 -26.83 5.10
CA ALA A 185 19.45 -26.14 4.08
C ALA A 185 19.00 -24.68 3.86
N LEU A 186 17.70 -24.40 4.05
CA LEU A 186 17.17 -23.04 3.93
C LEU A 186 17.56 -22.19 5.14
N LYS A 187 17.54 -22.76 6.36
CA LYS A 187 18.02 -22.08 7.57
C LYS A 187 19.49 -21.69 7.45
N VAL A 188 20.34 -22.63 7.02
CA VAL A 188 21.78 -22.38 6.77
C VAL A 188 21.98 -21.27 5.73
N TYR A 189 21.21 -21.29 4.64
CA TYR A 189 21.25 -20.25 3.62
C TYR A 189 20.90 -18.87 4.19
N LEU A 190 19.82 -18.76 4.97
CA LEU A 190 19.37 -17.48 5.53
C LEU A 190 20.35 -16.93 6.56
N ASN A 191 20.89 -17.78 7.42
CA ASN A 191 21.93 -17.37 8.38
C ASN A 191 23.16 -16.81 7.66
N ARG A 192 23.57 -17.42 6.54
CA ARG A 192 24.65 -16.88 5.71
C ARG A 192 24.30 -15.51 5.12
N CYS A 193 23.07 -15.31 4.64
CA CYS A 193 22.62 -14.00 4.15
C CYS A 193 22.70 -12.92 5.24
N VAL A 194 22.33 -13.25 6.48
CA VAL A 194 22.45 -12.35 7.64
C VAL A 194 23.91 -12.01 7.93
N ASP A 195 24.80 -13.02 7.95
CA ASP A 195 26.23 -12.80 8.13
C ASP A 195 26.82 -11.90 7.03
N ASP A 196 26.47 -12.16 5.77
CA ASP A 196 26.90 -11.35 4.63
C ASP A 196 26.43 -9.90 4.76
N MET A 197 25.18 -9.68 5.19
CA MET A 197 24.63 -8.33 5.42
C MET A 197 25.39 -7.61 6.55
N ARG A 198 25.63 -8.29 7.67
CA ARG A 198 26.38 -7.75 8.82
C ARG A 198 27.79 -7.33 8.41
N ILE A 199 28.49 -8.17 7.64
CA ILE A 199 29.82 -7.86 7.12
C ILE A 199 29.78 -6.60 6.26
N ARG A 200 28.79 -6.45 5.37
CA ARG A 200 28.63 -5.25 4.53
C ARG A 200 28.42 -3.98 5.36
N GLN A 201 27.59 -4.04 6.40
CA GLN A 201 27.36 -2.89 7.30
C GLN A 201 28.66 -2.47 7.98
N MET A 202 29.46 -3.42 8.47
CA MET A 202 30.77 -3.12 9.08
C MET A 202 31.75 -2.38 8.15
N PHE A 203 31.64 -2.56 6.84
CA PHE A 203 32.46 -1.85 5.85
C PHE A 203 31.92 -0.46 5.47
N LEU A 204 30.64 -0.19 5.71
CA LEU A 204 30.02 1.12 5.43
C LEU A 204 30.16 2.12 6.59
N GLU A 205 30.42 1.63 7.79
CA GLU A 205 30.58 2.42 9.02
C GLU A 205 32.03 2.86 9.32
N GLN A 206 32.98 2.54 8.42
CA GLN A 206 34.41 2.93 8.51
C GLN A 206 34.71 4.11 7.59
#